data_AF-A0A956DYL8-F1
#
_entry.id   AF-A0A956DYL8-F1
#
_cell.length_a   1.000
_cell.length_b   1.000
_cell.length_c   1.000
_cell.angle_alpha   90.00
_cell.angle_beta   90.00
_cell.angle_gamma   90.00
#
_symmetry.space_group_name_H-M   'P 1'
#
loop_
_entity.id
_entity.type
_entity.pdbx_description
1 polymer ?
#
loop_
_entity_poly.entity_id
_entity_poly.type
_entity_poly.pdbx_seq_one_letter_code
_entity_poly.pdbx_strand_id
1 'polypeptide(L)'
;MEQLLPHDERIHWILDKGARLLDGGAEPVSGVILPTGESFPDPFDGSPEAVQRLLKRVVKHAGLSDVPIEGKLVMPEGEMASGGCASGACGVPSAAPTQVSRVETIGEGYRVNILANELGNPVILLTAMVRAVSHIFLQEAELASVFGREDYEHGIDLAGVWLGFGSLLSNGAYVYRKG
;
A
#
# COMPACT_ATOMS: atom_id res chain seq x y z
N MET A 1 24.37 -1.89 -34.42
CA MET A 1 23.15 -1.19 -33.94
C MET A 1 23.18 -1.34 -32.44
N GLU A 2 24.02 -0.54 -31.76
CA GLU A 2 24.57 -0.90 -30.46
C GLU A 2 24.50 0.27 -29.49
N GLN A 3 23.93 -0.04 -28.31
CA GLN A 3 23.85 0.72 -27.07
C GLN A 3 23.08 2.06 -27.07
N LEU A 4 21.76 1.94 -26.93
CA LEU A 4 20.84 3.02 -26.55
C LEU A 4 20.49 3.02 -25.05
N LEU A 5 21.02 2.07 -24.25
CA LEU A 5 20.72 2.01 -22.83
C LEU A 5 21.81 2.73 -22.01
N PRO A 6 21.43 3.63 -21.09
CA PRO A 6 22.38 4.30 -20.20
C PRO A 6 23.17 3.30 -19.36
N HIS A 7 24.48 3.53 -19.19
CA HIS A 7 25.38 2.70 -18.36
C HIS A 7 25.11 2.76 -16.84
N ASP A 8 24.05 3.43 -16.39
CA ASP A 8 23.72 3.52 -14.97
C ASP A 8 23.11 2.18 -14.52
N GLU A 9 23.75 1.52 -13.56
CA GLU A 9 23.30 0.26 -12.97
C GLU A 9 21.85 0.34 -12.46
N ARG A 10 21.41 1.53 -12.00
CA ARG A 10 20.03 1.74 -11.53
C ARG A 10 19.03 1.72 -12.68
N ILE A 11 19.41 2.23 -13.85
CA ILE A 11 18.56 2.17 -15.04
C ILE A 11 18.43 0.73 -15.51
N HIS A 12 19.52 -0.03 -15.50
CA HIS A 12 19.47 -1.46 -15.77
C HIS A 12 18.59 -2.22 -14.77
N TRP A 13 18.69 -1.91 -13.48
CA TRP A 13 17.83 -2.51 -12.45
C TRP A 13 16.35 -2.21 -12.70
N ILE A 14 15.98 -0.95 -12.99
CA ILE A 14 14.58 -0.57 -13.27
C ILE A 14 14.06 -1.35 -14.48
N LEU A 15 14.85 -1.46 -15.54
CA LEU A 15 14.44 -2.14 -16.77
C LEU A 15 14.35 -3.67 -16.59
N ASP A 16 15.33 -4.29 -15.93
CA ASP A 16 15.30 -5.74 -15.63
C ASP A 16 14.11 -6.09 -14.74
N LYS A 17 13.96 -5.40 -13.61
CA LYS A 17 12.85 -5.64 -12.68
C LYS A 17 11.51 -5.29 -13.29
N GLY A 18 11.44 -4.21 -14.07
CA GLY A 18 10.24 -3.83 -14.81
C GLY A 18 9.81 -4.91 -15.81
N ALA A 19 10.76 -5.49 -16.56
CA ALA A 19 10.45 -6.60 -17.45
C ALA A 19 9.88 -7.81 -16.69
N ARG A 20 10.46 -8.16 -15.53
CA ARG A 20 9.93 -9.26 -14.68
C ARG A 20 8.53 -8.98 -14.14
N LEU A 21 8.24 -7.73 -13.79
CA LEU A 21 6.92 -7.31 -13.33
C LEU A 21 5.89 -7.43 -14.46
N LEU A 22 6.24 -6.99 -15.67
CA LEU A 22 5.37 -7.13 -16.85
C LEU A 22 5.12 -8.60 -17.18
N ASP A 23 6.16 -9.44 -17.17
CA ASP A 23 6.03 -10.89 -17.36
C ASP A 23 5.10 -11.54 -16.32
N GLY A 24 5.10 -11.01 -15.08
CA GLY A 24 4.20 -11.42 -14.00
C GLY A 24 2.84 -10.72 -13.99
N GLY A 25 2.50 -9.95 -15.03
CA GLY A 25 1.16 -9.38 -15.22
C GLY A 25 0.93 -8.00 -14.60
N ALA A 26 1.97 -7.23 -14.30
CA ALA A 26 1.86 -5.86 -13.76
C ALA A 26 1.32 -4.83 -14.77
N GLU A 27 0.58 -5.23 -15.79
CA GLU A 27 0.01 -4.31 -16.78
C GLU A 27 -1.10 -3.45 -16.16
N PRO A 28 -1.12 -2.14 -16.42
CA PRO A 28 -2.10 -1.24 -15.82
C PRO A 28 -3.48 -1.44 -16.46
N VAL A 29 -4.29 -2.33 -15.89
CA VAL A 29 -5.63 -2.68 -16.40
C VAL A 29 -6.60 -1.49 -16.46
N SER A 30 -6.33 -0.44 -15.68
CA SER A 30 -7.10 0.81 -15.65
C SER A 30 -6.33 2.01 -16.24
N GLY A 31 -5.19 1.77 -16.88
CA GLY A 31 -4.27 2.82 -17.31
C GLY A 31 -3.63 3.56 -16.13
N VAL A 32 -3.15 4.78 -16.37
CA VAL A 32 -2.54 5.62 -15.34
C VAL A 32 -3.62 6.16 -14.40
N ILE A 33 -3.45 5.93 -13.11
CA ILE A 33 -4.38 6.34 -12.07
C ILE A 33 -3.98 7.71 -11.51
N LEU A 34 -4.93 8.64 -11.56
CA LEU A 34 -4.79 9.99 -11.01
C LEU A 34 -5.66 10.17 -9.75
N PRO A 35 -5.27 11.02 -8.79
CA PRO A 35 -6.05 11.32 -7.58
C PRO A 35 -7.22 12.26 -7.90
N THR A 36 -8.08 11.86 -8.83
CA THR A 36 -9.23 12.63 -9.31
C THR A 36 -10.52 11.88 -9.05
N GLY A 37 -11.65 12.59 -9.15
CA GLY A 37 -12.98 11.98 -9.06
C GLY A 37 -13.30 10.99 -10.19
N GLU A 38 -12.51 10.99 -11.28
CA GLU A 38 -12.64 9.99 -12.35
C GLU A 38 -12.15 8.61 -11.90
N SER A 39 -10.99 8.55 -11.23
CA SER A 39 -10.45 7.31 -10.66
C SER A 39 -11.14 6.94 -9.34
N PHE A 40 -11.47 7.94 -8.53
CA PHE A 40 -12.03 7.79 -7.17
C PHE A 40 -13.35 8.57 -7.02
N PRO A 41 -14.46 8.09 -7.61
CA PRO A 41 -15.74 8.81 -7.62
C PRO A 41 -16.53 8.70 -6.31
N ASP A 42 -16.17 7.75 -5.44
CA ASP A 42 -16.93 7.43 -4.24
C ASP A 42 -16.73 8.52 -3.17
N PRO A 43 -17.81 8.96 -2.47
CA PRO A 43 -17.66 9.87 -1.36
C PRO A 43 -16.89 9.22 -0.21
N PHE A 44 -16.02 10.00 0.42
CA PHE A 44 -15.16 9.56 1.51
C PHE A 44 -15.40 10.40 2.76
N ASP A 45 -15.92 9.77 3.81
CA ASP A 45 -16.21 10.36 5.13
C ASP A 45 -15.34 9.77 6.25
N GLY A 46 -14.37 8.91 5.90
CA GLY A 46 -13.51 8.22 6.86
C GLY A 46 -14.17 7.04 7.60
N SER A 47 -15.44 6.74 7.31
CA SER A 47 -16.11 5.56 7.87
C SER A 47 -15.42 4.26 7.44
N PRO A 48 -15.49 3.17 8.25
CA PRO A 48 -14.99 1.86 7.84
C PRO A 48 -15.51 1.41 6.46
N GLU A 49 -16.76 1.71 6.15
CA GLU A 49 -17.38 1.38 4.87
C GLU A 49 -16.78 2.20 3.72
N ALA A 50 -16.53 3.49 3.91
CA ALA A 50 -15.85 4.33 2.91
C ALA A 50 -14.41 3.88 2.68
N VAL A 51 -13.70 3.54 3.76
CA VAL A 51 -12.34 3.00 3.71
C VAL A 51 -12.31 1.68 2.93
N GLN A 52 -13.25 0.78 3.19
CA GLN A 52 -13.36 -0.49 2.46
C GLN A 52 -13.69 -0.29 0.97
N ARG A 53 -14.56 0.68 0.63
CA ARG A 53 -14.84 1.03 -0.77
C ARG A 53 -13.60 1.58 -1.47
N LEU A 54 -12.86 2.47 -0.81
CA LEU A 54 -11.61 3.01 -1.33
C LEU A 54 -10.57 1.92 -1.57
N LEU A 55 -10.37 1.02 -0.61
CA LEU A 55 -9.46 -0.12 -0.78
C LEU A 55 -9.87 -1.00 -1.96
N LYS A 56 -11.16 -1.36 -2.06
CA LYS A 56 -11.68 -2.13 -3.20
C LYS A 56 -11.44 -1.44 -4.53
N ARG A 57 -11.50 -0.11 -4.58
CA ARG A 57 -11.18 0.69 -5.78
C ARG A 57 -9.71 0.54 -6.17
N VAL A 58 -8.79 0.66 -5.19
CA VAL A 58 -7.35 0.48 -5.42
C VAL A 58 -7.05 -0.94 -5.90
N VAL A 59 -7.62 -1.96 -5.25
CA VAL A 59 -7.50 -3.37 -5.65
C VAL A 59 -7.99 -3.59 -7.09
N LYS A 60 -9.13 -2.99 -7.45
CA LYS A 60 -9.66 -3.06 -8.81
C LYS A 60 -8.71 -2.43 -9.83
N HIS A 61 -8.14 -1.27 -9.53
CA HIS A 61 -7.18 -0.62 -10.42
C HIS A 61 -5.90 -1.44 -10.63
N ALA A 62 -5.51 -2.24 -9.63
CA ALA A 62 -4.38 -3.17 -9.71
C ALA A 62 -4.71 -4.49 -10.43
N GLY A 63 -5.95 -4.70 -10.89
CA GLY A 63 -6.35 -5.96 -11.51
C GLY A 63 -6.52 -7.13 -10.55
N LEU A 64 -6.54 -6.89 -9.24
CA LEU A 64 -6.59 -7.94 -8.21
C LEU A 64 -8.02 -8.18 -7.67
N SER A 65 -9.05 -7.96 -8.48
CA SER A 65 -10.45 -8.03 -8.02
C SER A 65 -10.89 -9.43 -7.59
N ASP A 66 -10.22 -10.46 -8.09
CA ASP A 66 -10.49 -11.87 -7.75
C ASP A 66 -9.72 -12.34 -6.51
N VAL A 67 -8.78 -11.52 -5.99
CA VAL A 67 -8.02 -11.82 -4.77
C VAL A 67 -8.83 -11.40 -3.55
N PRO A 68 -9.06 -12.27 -2.55
CA PRO A 68 -9.78 -11.89 -1.34
C PRO A 68 -8.96 -10.91 -0.49
N ILE A 69 -9.28 -9.61 -0.56
CA ILE A 69 -8.59 -8.54 0.18
C ILE A 69 -9.59 -7.74 1.02
N GLU A 70 -9.36 -7.66 2.32
CA GLU A 70 -10.16 -6.84 3.25
C GLU A 70 -9.33 -5.76 3.95
N GLY A 71 -9.97 -4.65 4.30
CA GLY A 71 -9.37 -3.56 5.06
C GLY A 71 -9.77 -3.63 6.53
N LYS A 72 -8.82 -3.40 7.43
CA LYS A 72 -9.08 -3.28 8.87
C LYS A 72 -8.56 -1.95 9.38
N LEU A 73 -9.44 -1.13 9.94
CA LEU A 73 -9.03 0.10 10.60
C LEU A 73 -8.33 -0.25 11.94
N VAL A 74 -7.15 0.32 12.14
CA VAL A 74 -6.32 0.12 13.32
C VAL A 74 -6.15 1.46 14.01
N MET A 75 -6.64 1.53 15.25
CA MET A 75 -6.44 2.68 16.13
C MET A 75 -5.09 2.51 16.85
N PRO A 76 -4.27 3.57 16.97
CA PRO A 76 -3.10 3.51 17.84
C PRO A 76 -3.52 3.25 19.29
N GLU A 77 -2.80 2.39 20.00
CA GLU A 77 -2.99 2.22 21.44
C GLU A 77 -2.75 3.56 22.14
N GLY A 78 -3.82 4.15 22.69
CA GLY A 78 -3.82 5.48 23.30
C GLY A 78 -5.06 6.33 22.99
N GLU A 79 -5.77 6.02 21.90
CA GLU A 79 -7.09 6.60 21.61
C GLU A 79 -8.19 5.61 22.01
N MET A 80 -8.26 5.29 23.30
CA MET A 80 -9.48 4.69 23.85
C MET A 80 -10.59 5.74 23.82
N ALA A 81 -11.68 5.38 23.15
CA ALA A 81 -12.96 6.04 23.22
C ALA A 81 -13.28 6.47 24.66
N SER A 82 -13.63 7.74 24.81
CA SER A 82 -14.18 8.30 26.04
C SER A 82 -15.41 7.50 26.48
N GLY A 83 -15.34 6.83 27.62
CA GLY A 83 -16.52 6.26 28.27
C GLY A 83 -16.22 5.12 29.24
N GLY A 84 -16.02 5.44 30.52
CA GLY A 84 -16.06 4.43 31.59
C GLY A 84 -15.15 4.76 32.78
N CYS A 85 -15.77 5.13 33.89
CA CYS A 85 -15.13 5.48 35.16
C CYS A 85 -14.53 4.27 35.90
N ALA A 86 -13.54 4.58 36.75
CA ALA A 86 -13.24 3.96 38.06
C ALA A 86 -12.06 2.98 38.17
N SER A 87 -10.97 3.52 38.75
CA SER A 87 -10.07 2.92 39.76
C SER A 87 -9.30 1.63 39.45
N GLY A 88 -7.97 1.72 39.54
CA GLY A 88 -7.12 0.55 39.78
C GLY A 88 -5.65 0.79 39.40
N ALA A 89 -4.80 0.91 40.41
CA ALA A 89 -3.36 1.02 40.28
C ALA A 89 -2.70 -0.26 39.72
N CYS A 90 -1.43 -0.09 39.30
CA CYS A 90 -0.43 -1.11 38.99
C CYS A 90 -0.45 -1.69 37.56
N GLY A 91 0.50 -1.21 36.76
CA GLY A 91 0.90 -1.83 35.50
C GLY A 91 1.61 -0.82 34.62
N VAL A 92 2.94 -0.71 34.74
CA VAL A 92 3.76 -0.10 33.69
C VAL A 92 3.52 -0.86 32.39
N PRO A 93 2.95 -0.27 31.32
CA PRO A 93 3.03 -0.88 30.01
C PRO A 93 4.36 -0.44 29.42
N SER A 94 5.43 -1.19 29.73
CA SER A 94 6.56 -1.31 28.83
C SER A 94 6.18 -2.33 27.76
N ALA A 95 5.25 -1.95 26.88
CA ALA A 95 5.11 -2.60 25.59
C ALA A 95 5.71 -1.63 24.57
N ALA A 96 6.81 -2.02 23.95
CA ALA A 96 7.21 -1.42 22.70
C ALA A 96 5.98 -1.42 21.77
N PRO A 97 5.72 -0.34 20.99
CA PRO A 97 4.54 -0.32 20.13
C PRO A 97 4.60 -1.54 19.23
N THR A 98 3.60 -2.43 19.36
CA THR A 98 3.47 -3.59 18.51
C THR A 98 3.35 -3.07 17.09
N GLN A 99 4.43 -3.18 16.31
CA GLN A 99 4.45 -2.68 14.94
C GLN A 99 3.48 -3.57 14.14
N VAL A 100 2.27 -3.07 13.94
CA VAL A 100 1.23 -3.77 13.19
C VAL A 100 1.69 -3.88 11.74
N SER A 101 1.76 -5.11 11.21
CA SER A 101 2.11 -5.34 9.80
C SER A 101 1.08 -4.65 8.90
N ARG A 102 1.52 -4.00 7.81
CA ARG A 102 0.59 -3.38 6.86
C ARG A 102 -0.30 -4.41 6.16
N VAL A 103 0.28 -5.55 5.82
CA VAL A 103 -0.38 -6.66 5.12
C VAL A 103 -0.21 -7.91 5.94
N GLU A 104 -1.30 -8.63 6.16
CA GLU A 104 -1.34 -9.93 6.82
C GLU A 104 -2.02 -10.93 5.89
N THR A 105 -1.46 -12.13 5.73
CA THR A 105 -2.15 -13.24 5.09
C THR A 105 -3.16 -13.84 6.06
N ILE A 106 -4.42 -14.00 5.62
CA ILE A 106 -5.53 -14.52 6.42
C ILE A 106 -6.31 -15.58 5.62
N GLY A 107 -6.20 -16.85 6.02
CA GLY A 107 -6.78 -17.95 5.24
C GLY A 107 -6.24 -17.93 3.80
N GLU A 108 -7.15 -17.87 2.83
CA GLU A 108 -6.85 -17.81 1.39
C GLU A 108 -6.75 -16.38 0.84
N GLY A 109 -6.57 -15.37 1.71
CA GLY A 109 -6.57 -13.96 1.29
C GLY A 109 -5.70 -13.06 2.15
N TYR A 110 -5.97 -11.76 2.08
CA TYR A 110 -5.17 -10.72 2.70
C TYR A 110 -5.99 -9.73 3.50
N ARG A 111 -5.39 -9.26 4.59
CA ARG A 111 -5.87 -8.12 5.36
C ARG A 111 -4.89 -6.97 5.23
N VAL A 112 -5.40 -5.82 4.81
CA VAL A 112 -4.69 -4.56 4.81
C VAL A 112 -5.07 -3.79 6.08
N ASN A 113 -4.11 -3.64 6.98
CA ASN A 113 -4.28 -2.82 8.17
C ASN A 113 -4.15 -1.34 7.76
N ILE A 114 -5.15 -0.52 8.07
CA ILE A 114 -5.24 0.90 7.71
C ILE A 114 -5.16 1.69 9.00
N LEU A 115 -4.17 2.58 9.14
CA LEU A 115 -3.97 3.28 10.40
C LEU A 115 -4.92 4.48 10.47
N ALA A 116 -5.58 4.66 11.60
CA ALA A 116 -6.59 5.72 11.76
C ALA A 116 -6.02 7.14 11.53
N ASN A 117 -4.75 7.35 11.83
CA ASN A 117 -4.05 8.61 11.58
C ASN A 117 -3.82 8.92 10.09
N GLU A 118 -4.04 7.96 9.19
CA GLU A 118 -3.95 8.15 7.74
C GLU A 118 -5.24 8.74 7.16
N LEU A 119 -6.39 8.53 7.83
CA LEU A 119 -7.71 8.95 7.34
C LEU A 119 -7.84 10.46 7.13
N GLY A 120 -7.09 11.25 7.91
CA GLY A 120 -7.08 12.71 7.82
C GLY A 120 -6.27 13.25 6.64
N ASN A 121 -5.53 12.41 5.91
CA ASN A 121 -4.71 12.84 4.79
C ASN A 121 -4.83 11.87 3.60
N PRO A 122 -5.55 12.25 2.52
CA PRO A 122 -5.81 11.37 1.40
C PRO A 122 -4.53 10.94 0.65
N VAL A 123 -3.48 11.78 0.64
CA VAL A 123 -2.20 11.42 0.02
C VAL A 123 -1.52 10.30 0.79
N ILE A 124 -1.48 10.39 2.13
CA ILE A 124 -0.90 9.35 2.99
C ILE A 124 -1.70 8.06 2.86
N LEU A 125 -3.03 8.14 2.98
CA LEU A 125 -3.93 6.99 2.91
C LEU A 125 -3.80 6.24 1.58
N LEU A 126 -3.89 6.96 0.45
CA LEU A 126 -3.80 6.36 -0.88
C LEU A 126 -2.41 5.76 -1.12
N THR A 127 -1.34 6.45 -0.71
CA THR A 127 0.03 5.92 -0.86
C THR A 127 0.20 4.61 -0.08
N ALA A 128 -0.28 4.57 1.17
CA ALA A 128 -0.21 3.37 1.99
C ALA A 128 -1.03 2.21 1.40
N MET A 129 -2.24 2.48 0.91
CA MET A 129 -3.08 1.47 0.24
C MET A 129 -2.43 0.95 -1.05
N VAL A 130 -1.92 1.84 -1.89
CA VAL A 130 -1.23 1.47 -3.14
C VAL A 130 -0.03 0.59 -2.86
N ARG A 131 0.82 0.94 -1.89
CA ARG A 131 1.96 0.10 -1.50
C ARG A 131 1.51 -1.25 -0.95
N ALA A 132 0.46 -1.29 -0.13
CA ALA A 132 -0.09 -2.55 0.38
C ALA A 132 -0.59 -3.46 -0.76
N VAL A 133 -1.34 -2.91 -1.72
CA VAL A 133 -1.86 -3.64 -2.87
C VAL A 133 -0.74 -4.08 -3.82
N SER A 134 0.28 -3.24 -4.02
CA SER A 134 1.46 -3.58 -4.84
C SER A 134 2.30 -4.69 -4.19
N HIS A 135 2.38 -4.69 -2.84
CA HIS A 135 2.97 -5.80 -2.10
C HIS A 135 2.18 -7.10 -2.30
N ILE A 136 0.85 -7.06 -2.19
CA ILE A 136 0.00 -8.22 -2.46
C ILE A 136 0.20 -8.72 -3.89
N PHE A 137 0.27 -7.83 -4.88
CA PHE A 137 0.58 -8.20 -6.27
C PHE A 137 1.89 -9.01 -6.37
N LEU A 138 2.97 -8.56 -5.71
CA LEU A 138 4.25 -9.28 -5.73
C LEU A 138 4.17 -10.68 -5.10
N GLN A 139 3.30 -10.87 -4.10
CA GLN A 139 3.07 -12.16 -3.47
C GLN A 139 2.26 -13.08 -4.39
N GLU A 140 1.14 -12.59 -4.94
CA GLU A 140 0.25 -13.33 -5.83
C GLU A 140 0.93 -13.71 -7.15
N ALA A 141 1.78 -12.83 -7.68
CA ALA A 141 2.56 -13.11 -8.89
C ALA A 141 3.83 -13.94 -8.63
N GLU A 142 4.06 -14.39 -7.39
CA GLU A 142 5.27 -15.12 -6.97
C GLU A 142 6.59 -14.38 -7.30
N LEU A 143 6.54 -13.05 -7.38
CA LEU A 143 7.68 -12.19 -7.75
C LEU A 143 8.49 -11.74 -6.55
N ALA A 144 8.11 -12.10 -5.33
CA ALA A 144 8.81 -11.64 -4.13
C ALA A 144 10.32 -11.98 -4.15
N SER A 145 10.70 -13.14 -4.67
CA SER A 145 12.11 -13.56 -4.80
C SER A 145 12.88 -12.87 -5.91
N VAL A 146 12.20 -12.19 -6.85
CA VAL A 146 12.85 -11.40 -7.91
C VAL A 146 13.56 -10.19 -7.31
N PHE A 147 13.07 -9.70 -6.17
CA PHE A 147 13.64 -8.61 -5.41
C PHE A 147 14.40 -9.17 -4.21
N GLY A 148 15.67 -8.77 -4.06
CA GLY A 148 16.43 -9.07 -2.86
C GLY A 148 15.81 -8.37 -1.64
N ARG A 149 16.16 -8.82 -0.43
CA ARG A 149 15.64 -8.23 0.82
C ARG A 149 15.86 -6.71 0.90
N GLU A 150 16.99 -6.21 0.39
CA GLU A 150 17.34 -4.79 0.39
C GLU A 150 16.53 -3.97 -0.62
N ASP A 151 16.08 -4.62 -1.69
CA ASP A 151 15.35 -4.01 -2.80
C ASP A 151 13.84 -4.18 -2.70
N TYR A 152 13.35 -4.99 -1.76
CA TYR A 152 11.95 -5.39 -1.72
C TYR A 152 10.99 -4.20 -1.61
N GLU A 153 11.30 -3.22 -0.76
CA GLU A 153 10.50 -1.99 -0.63
C GLU A 153 10.51 -1.15 -1.91
N HIS A 154 11.66 -1.07 -2.61
CA HIS A 154 11.75 -0.42 -3.92
C HIS A 154 10.98 -1.20 -4.98
N GLY A 155 10.96 -2.53 -4.88
CA GLY A 155 10.18 -3.42 -5.73
C GLY A 155 8.68 -3.22 -5.58
N ILE A 156 8.20 -3.00 -4.34
CA ILE A 156 6.80 -2.65 -4.07
C ILE A 156 6.42 -1.34 -4.78
N ASP A 157 7.24 -0.30 -4.63
CA ASP A 157 6.99 0.99 -5.27
C ASP A 157 7.06 0.86 -6.81
N LEU A 158 8.03 0.11 -7.35
CA LEU A 158 8.17 -0.13 -8.78
C LEU A 158 6.97 -0.93 -9.34
N ALA A 159 6.51 -1.96 -8.64
CA ALA A 159 5.30 -2.69 -8.98
C ALA A 159 4.09 -1.76 -9.04
N GLY A 160 3.94 -0.87 -8.05
CA GLY A 160 2.88 0.13 -8.06
C GLY A 160 2.95 1.09 -9.24
N VAL A 161 4.15 1.48 -9.69
CA VAL A 161 4.33 2.27 -10.91
C VAL A 161 3.81 1.52 -12.14
N TRP A 162 4.20 0.25 -12.31
CA TRP A 162 3.78 -0.58 -13.44
C TRP A 162 2.27 -0.85 -13.45
N LEU A 163 1.67 -1.07 -12.27
CA LEU A 163 0.22 -1.19 -12.08
C LEU A 163 -0.56 0.12 -12.33
N GLY A 164 0.13 1.22 -12.66
CA GLY A 164 -0.49 2.50 -13.03
C GLY A 164 -0.58 3.54 -11.92
N PHE A 165 -0.05 3.26 -10.72
CA PHE A 165 -0.16 4.14 -9.55
C PHE A 165 0.98 5.16 -9.40
N GLY A 166 1.83 5.34 -10.40
CA GLY A 166 3.02 6.19 -10.31
C GLY A 166 2.72 7.63 -9.84
N SER A 167 1.59 8.22 -10.26
CA SER A 167 1.17 9.55 -9.77
C SER A 167 0.86 9.56 -8.27
N LEU A 168 0.18 8.52 -7.76
CA LEU A 168 -0.18 8.43 -6.35
C LEU A 168 1.06 8.24 -5.47
N LEU A 169 1.98 7.36 -5.87
CA LEU A 169 3.25 7.14 -5.17
C LEU A 169 4.12 8.40 -5.15
N SER A 170 4.19 9.11 -6.28
CA SER A 170 4.97 10.35 -6.39
C SER A 170 4.43 11.45 -5.46
N ASN A 171 3.11 11.55 -5.28
CA ASN A 171 2.52 12.49 -4.34
C ASN A 171 2.90 12.18 -2.88
N GLY A 172 3.00 10.89 -2.54
CA GLY A 172 3.41 10.43 -1.20
C GLY A 172 4.90 10.58 -0.91
N ALA A 173 5.75 10.58 -1.94
CA ALA A 173 7.22 10.56 -1.80
C ALA A 173 7.81 11.79 -1.07
N TYR A 174 7.09 12.91 -1.03
CA TYR A 174 7.52 14.15 -0.36
C TYR A 174 6.82 14.41 0.98
N VAL A 175 6.08 13.44 1.51
CA VAL A 175 5.45 13.56 2.83
C VAL A 175 6.51 13.30 3.91
N TYR A 176 7.23 14.36 4.28
CA TYR A 176 8.15 14.32 5.41
C TYR A 176 7.38 14.53 6.71
N ARG A 177 7.42 13.53 7.60
CA ARG A 177 7.02 13.75 8.99
C ARG A 177 8.14 14.53 9.67
N LYS A 178 7.94 15.84 9.89
CA LYS A 178 8.78 16.55 10.88
C LYS A 178 8.54 15.87 12.22
N GLY A 179 9.61 15.36 12.81
CA GLY A 179 9.63 14.85 14.18
C GLY A 179 9.33 15.94 15.18
#